data_AF-A0A0G4K8V9-F1
#
_entry.id   AF-A0A0G4K8V9-F1
#
_cell.length_a   1.000
_cell.length_b   1.000
_cell.length_c   1.000
_cell.angle_alpha   90.00
_cell.angle_beta   90.00
_cell.angle_gamma   90.00
#
_symmetry.space_group_name_H-M   'P 1'
#
loop_
_entity.id
_entity.type
_entity.pdbx_description
1 polymer ?
#
loop_
_entity_poly.entity_id
_entity_poly.type
_entity_poly.pdbx_seq_one_letter_code
_entity_poly.pdbx_strand_id
1 'polypeptide(L)'
;MDDDTLYKINCFDWNSKFRDIMKAGGFDVVIGNPPYVKIQTMAESSPLTVDALKQTYKSANSGNIDIYLCFVEKAFQLLKSTGEMGYILSHKFFKVDMGENLREIISNRKALKKVVYFGENQIFNNATTYTCLLFLSNEEQNDFKLLRFDENVDIKEKLFESTFETFPISIITKDNWNFYDNDTLSIIDKLKNYKIVLKDITKKIFQGIATSADDIYVLQGWKKIMEL
;
A
#
# COMPACT_ATOMS: atom_id res chain seq x y z
N MET A 1 0.59 3.13 -26.84
CA MET A 1 2.04 3.23 -27.11
C MET A 1 2.30 2.78 -28.52
N ASP A 2 3.21 3.45 -29.23
CA ASP A 2 3.72 3.04 -30.53
C ASP A 2 4.70 1.85 -30.41
N ASP A 3 4.97 1.20 -31.54
CA ASP A 3 5.79 -0.01 -31.63
C ASP A 3 7.27 0.22 -31.26
N ASP A 4 7.82 1.41 -31.52
CA ASP A 4 9.21 1.76 -31.19
C ASP A 4 9.40 1.86 -29.67
N THR A 5 8.43 2.46 -28.98
CA THR A 5 8.44 2.52 -27.51
C THR A 5 8.32 1.12 -26.89
N LEU A 6 7.44 0.26 -27.43
CA LEU A 6 7.30 -1.13 -26.98
C LEU A 6 8.61 -1.93 -27.14
N TYR A 7 9.30 -1.76 -28.26
CA TYR A 7 10.58 -2.40 -28.53
C TYR A 7 11.67 -1.96 -27.53
N LYS A 8 11.76 -0.65 -27.26
CA LYS A 8 12.77 -0.09 -26.33
C LYS A 8 12.58 -0.53 -24.89
N ILE A 9 11.33 -0.62 -24.43
CA ILE A 9 11.01 -1.04 -23.05
C ILE A 9 11.12 -2.57 -22.89
N ASN A 10 11.01 -3.32 -23.99
CA ASN A 10 11.11 -4.78 -24.01
C ASN A 10 10.14 -5.44 -23.00
N CYS A 11 8.86 -5.07 -23.11
CA CYS A 11 7.82 -5.57 -22.23
C CYS A 11 7.68 -7.10 -22.32
N PHE A 12 7.55 -7.76 -21.17
CA PHE A 12 7.28 -9.19 -21.13
C PHE A 12 5.88 -9.53 -21.65
N ASP A 13 5.80 -10.32 -22.72
CA ASP A 13 4.53 -10.77 -23.29
C ASP A 13 4.01 -12.05 -22.61
N TRP A 14 3.10 -11.86 -21.66
CA TRP A 14 2.44 -12.94 -20.93
C TRP A 14 1.59 -13.86 -21.82
N ASN A 15 0.93 -13.33 -22.86
CA ASN A 15 0.07 -14.12 -23.75
C ASN A 15 0.88 -15.04 -24.65
N SER A 16 2.07 -14.60 -25.05
CA SER A 16 3.01 -15.44 -25.81
C SER A 16 3.71 -16.46 -24.92
N LYS A 17 4.25 -16.02 -23.77
CA LYS A 17 5.08 -16.88 -22.89
C LYS A 17 4.29 -17.88 -22.05
N PHE A 18 3.05 -17.56 -21.70
CA PHE A 18 2.16 -18.41 -20.90
C PHE A 18 0.83 -18.63 -21.60
N ARG A 19 0.89 -18.94 -22.91
CA ARG A 19 -0.30 -19.03 -23.77
C ARG A 19 -1.41 -19.91 -23.21
N ASP A 20 -1.10 -21.13 -22.78
CA ASP A 20 -2.12 -22.07 -22.32
C ASP A 20 -2.75 -21.64 -21.00
N ILE A 21 -1.96 -21.02 -20.12
CA ILE A 21 -2.43 -20.43 -18.85
C ILE A 21 -3.34 -19.23 -19.13
N MET A 22 -2.92 -18.31 -20.01
CA MET A 22 -3.72 -17.14 -20.37
C MET A 22 -5.02 -17.54 -21.09
N LYS A 23 -4.98 -18.57 -21.95
CA LYS A 23 -6.19 -19.16 -22.57
C LYS A 23 -7.12 -19.81 -21.55
N ALA A 24 -6.57 -20.38 -20.48
CA ALA A 24 -7.33 -20.92 -19.36
C ALA A 24 -7.81 -19.84 -18.36
N GLY A 25 -7.68 -18.56 -18.71
CA GLY A 25 -8.18 -17.43 -17.93
C GLY A 25 -7.17 -16.78 -16.97
N GLY A 26 -5.92 -17.24 -16.93
CA GLY A 26 -4.87 -16.69 -16.07
C GLY A 26 -4.29 -17.72 -15.10
N PHE A 27 -3.57 -17.24 -14.07
CA PHE A 27 -2.99 -18.07 -13.02
C PHE A 27 -3.98 -18.34 -11.89
N ASP A 28 -3.91 -19.53 -11.30
CA ASP A 28 -4.64 -19.86 -10.07
C ASP A 28 -4.05 -19.12 -8.87
N VAL A 29 -2.72 -18.98 -8.82
CA VAL A 29 -2.01 -18.30 -7.73
C VAL A 29 -0.84 -17.46 -8.25
N VAL A 30 -0.71 -16.24 -7.73
CA VAL A 30 0.48 -15.38 -7.95
C VAL A 30 1.07 -14.96 -6.60
N ILE A 31 2.35 -15.28 -6.36
CA ILE A 31 3.06 -14.91 -5.13
C ILE A 31 4.30 -14.09 -5.46
N GLY A 32 4.72 -13.21 -4.54
CA GLY A 32 5.89 -12.38 -4.80
C GLY A 32 6.29 -11.44 -3.68
N ASN A 33 7.50 -10.93 -3.80
CA ASN A 33 8.04 -9.83 -3.01
C ASN A 33 8.49 -8.75 -4.02
N PRO A 34 7.57 -7.89 -4.49
CA PRO A 34 7.87 -6.91 -5.54
C PRO A 34 9.00 -5.95 -5.12
N PRO A 35 9.67 -5.31 -6.08
CA PRO A 35 10.73 -4.35 -5.78
C PRO A 35 10.20 -3.07 -5.09
N TYR A 36 10.97 -2.55 -4.15
CA TYR A 36 10.65 -1.36 -3.35
C TYR A 36 11.38 -0.13 -3.90
N VAL A 37 11.03 0.27 -5.11
CA VAL A 37 11.68 1.39 -5.81
C VAL A 37 10.67 2.48 -6.12
N LYS A 38 11.05 3.72 -5.83
CA LYS A 38 10.29 4.91 -6.21
C LYS A 38 10.39 5.15 -7.71
N ILE A 39 9.25 5.42 -8.36
CA ILE A 39 9.24 5.60 -9.81
C ILE A 39 10.03 6.85 -10.26
N GLN A 40 10.24 7.85 -9.37
CA GLN A 40 11.08 9.02 -9.68
C GLN A 40 12.55 8.65 -9.86
N THR A 41 13.07 7.79 -8.98
CA THR A 41 14.44 7.30 -9.07
C THR A 41 14.64 6.50 -10.37
N MET A 42 13.61 5.80 -10.83
CA MET A 42 13.65 5.12 -12.13
C MET A 42 13.59 6.11 -13.30
N ALA A 43 12.89 7.23 -13.17
CA ALA A 43 12.76 8.21 -14.25
C ALA A 43 14.12 8.83 -14.65
N GLU A 44 15.09 8.86 -13.73
CA GLU A 44 16.46 9.33 -14.00
C GLU A 44 17.19 8.44 -15.01
N SER A 45 16.91 7.13 -15.01
CA SER A 45 17.60 6.14 -15.86
C SER A 45 16.72 5.58 -16.98
N SER A 46 15.40 5.63 -16.83
CA SER A 46 14.44 4.96 -17.72
C SER A 46 13.11 5.72 -17.83
N PRO A 47 13.12 6.99 -18.30
CA PRO A 47 11.93 7.84 -18.35
C PRO A 47 10.79 7.26 -19.20
N LEU A 48 11.12 6.65 -20.35
CA LEU A 48 10.13 5.99 -21.22
C LEU A 48 9.40 4.84 -20.52
N THR A 49 10.10 4.09 -19.66
CA THR A 49 9.49 3.00 -18.89
C THR A 49 8.50 3.57 -17.87
N VAL A 50 8.86 4.67 -17.22
CA VAL A 50 7.98 5.35 -16.25
C VAL A 50 6.71 5.86 -16.92
N ASP A 51 6.83 6.48 -18.10
CA ASP A 51 5.67 6.96 -18.85
C ASP A 51 4.75 5.81 -19.27
N ALA A 52 5.33 4.71 -19.76
CA ALA A 52 4.57 3.50 -20.10
C ALA A 52 3.84 2.91 -18.88
N LEU A 53 4.48 2.85 -17.71
CA LEU A 53 3.86 2.38 -16.48
C LEU A 53 2.65 3.26 -16.09
N LYS A 54 2.79 4.59 -16.17
CA LYS A 54 1.71 5.54 -15.86
C LYS A 54 0.54 5.47 -16.84
N GLN A 55 0.80 5.17 -18.11
CA GLN A 55 -0.24 4.97 -19.11
C GLN A 55 -0.93 3.60 -18.99
N THR A 56 -0.21 2.58 -18.52
CA THR A 56 -0.69 1.20 -18.49
C THR A 56 -1.46 0.88 -17.20
N TYR A 57 -0.99 1.36 -16.05
CA TYR A 57 -1.51 0.97 -14.74
C TYR A 57 -2.22 2.13 -14.07
N LYS A 58 -3.47 1.90 -13.65
CA LYS A 58 -4.24 2.90 -12.92
C LYS A 58 -3.58 3.22 -11.57
N SER A 59 -2.97 2.23 -10.92
CA SER A 59 -2.21 2.38 -9.68
C SER A 59 -1.01 3.32 -9.80
N ALA A 60 -0.52 3.57 -11.02
CA ALA A 60 0.56 4.51 -11.29
C ALA A 60 0.10 5.94 -11.56
N ASN A 61 -1.21 6.16 -11.68
CA ASN A 61 -1.79 7.46 -12.01
C ASN A 61 -1.99 8.35 -10.77
N SER A 62 -0.98 8.40 -9.90
CA SER A 62 -0.97 9.22 -8.67
C SER A 62 0.42 9.79 -8.44
N GLY A 63 0.69 10.97 -8.98
CA GLY A 63 1.91 11.75 -8.71
C GLY A 63 3.18 10.89 -8.54
N ASN A 64 3.66 10.83 -7.29
CA ASN A 64 4.80 10.02 -6.90
C ASN A 64 4.38 8.69 -6.27
N ILE A 65 4.70 7.57 -6.93
CA ILE A 65 4.40 6.21 -6.44
C ILE A 65 5.64 5.34 -6.23
N ASP A 66 5.47 4.29 -5.42
CA ASP A 66 6.36 3.14 -5.37
C ASP A 66 5.93 2.10 -6.42
N ILE A 67 6.88 1.51 -7.16
CA ILE A 67 6.60 0.63 -8.31
C ILE A 67 5.83 -0.63 -7.93
N TYR A 68 5.91 -1.10 -6.68
CA TYR A 68 5.20 -2.30 -6.24
C TYR A 68 3.68 -2.18 -6.45
N LEU A 69 3.11 -0.97 -6.48
CA LEU A 69 1.70 -0.76 -6.79
C LEU A 69 1.34 -1.30 -8.18
N CYS A 70 2.18 -1.06 -9.18
CA CYS A 70 2.00 -1.59 -10.55
C CYS A 70 2.11 -3.12 -10.56
N PHE A 71 3.01 -3.68 -9.73
CA PHE A 71 3.15 -5.14 -9.63
C PHE A 71 1.91 -5.79 -8.99
N VAL A 72 1.27 -5.14 -8.02
CA VAL A 72 0.02 -5.62 -7.43
C VAL A 72 -1.09 -5.59 -8.49
N GLU A 73 -1.27 -4.46 -9.19
CA GLU A 73 -2.29 -4.36 -10.24
C GLU A 73 -2.04 -5.39 -11.36
N LYS A 74 -0.79 -5.55 -11.80
CA LYS A 74 -0.44 -6.54 -12.82
C LYS A 74 -0.69 -7.97 -12.36
N ALA A 75 -0.29 -8.33 -11.15
CA ALA A 75 -0.55 -9.66 -10.59
C ALA A 75 -2.04 -9.95 -10.54
N PHE A 76 -2.83 -8.98 -10.09
CA PHE A 76 -4.27 -9.10 -10.01
C PHE A 76 -4.92 -9.30 -11.40
N GLN A 77 -4.45 -8.59 -12.43
CA GLN A 77 -4.89 -8.78 -13.83
C GLN A 77 -4.53 -10.15 -14.42
N LEU A 78 -3.51 -10.82 -13.87
CA LEU A 78 -3.05 -12.13 -14.34
C LEU A 78 -3.81 -13.31 -13.69
N LEU A 79 -4.67 -13.06 -12.70
CA LEU A 79 -5.42 -14.10 -12.01
C LEU A 79 -6.62 -14.59 -12.82
N LYS A 80 -6.92 -15.88 -12.70
CA LYS A 80 -8.25 -16.43 -13.03
C LYS A 80 -9.33 -15.78 -12.17
N SER A 81 -10.59 -15.94 -12.54
CA SER A 81 -11.74 -15.44 -11.76
C SER A 81 -11.81 -16.00 -10.33
N THR A 82 -11.28 -17.20 -10.10
CA THR A 82 -11.16 -17.83 -8.77
C THR A 82 -9.73 -17.81 -8.23
N GLY A 83 -8.84 -17.07 -8.88
CA GLY A 83 -7.42 -17.01 -8.54
C GLY A 83 -7.15 -16.08 -7.37
N GLU A 84 -6.01 -16.31 -6.71
CA GLU A 84 -5.56 -15.53 -5.55
C GLU A 84 -4.13 -15.04 -5.72
N MET A 85 -3.80 -13.93 -5.09
CA MET A 85 -2.43 -13.47 -4.96
C MET A 85 -2.03 -13.24 -3.52
N GLY A 86 -0.73 -13.39 -3.23
CA GLY A 86 -0.14 -13.17 -1.91
C GLY A 86 1.22 -12.49 -2.00
N TYR A 87 1.30 -11.23 -1.60
CA TYR A 87 2.50 -10.41 -1.70
C TYR A 87 3.03 -9.94 -0.35
N ILE A 88 4.37 -9.89 -0.23
CA ILE A 88 5.06 -9.15 0.82
C ILE A 88 5.34 -7.75 0.26
N LEU A 89 4.78 -6.70 0.86
CA LEU A 89 4.97 -5.33 0.36
C LEU A 89 4.86 -4.29 1.46
N SER A 90 5.19 -3.04 1.14
CA SER A 90 5.08 -1.90 2.06
C SER A 90 3.62 -1.64 2.40
N HIS A 91 3.30 -1.51 3.69
CA HIS A 91 1.92 -1.21 4.09
C HIS A 91 1.56 0.28 3.88
N LYS A 92 2.51 1.12 3.43
CA LYS A 92 2.30 2.57 3.28
C LYS A 92 1.04 2.90 2.48
N PHE A 93 0.77 2.14 1.41
CA PHE A 93 -0.40 2.37 0.55
C PHE A 93 -1.74 2.28 1.27
N PHE A 94 -1.80 1.78 2.51
CA PHE A 94 -3.01 1.87 3.33
C PHE A 94 -3.39 3.31 3.68
N LYS A 95 -2.40 4.21 3.85
CA LYS A 95 -2.61 5.53 4.48
C LYS A 95 -2.18 6.73 3.65
N VAL A 96 -1.39 6.52 2.59
CA VAL A 96 -0.87 7.63 1.77
C VAL A 96 -1.62 7.77 0.45
N ASP A 97 -1.70 8.98 -0.07
CA ASP A 97 -2.46 9.32 -1.28
C ASP A 97 -1.97 8.55 -2.53
N MET A 98 -0.68 8.24 -2.61
CA MET A 98 -0.14 7.41 -3.72
C MET A 98 -0.81 6.02 -3.82
N GLY A 99 -1.42 5.55 -2.74
CA GLY A 99 -2.13 4.27 -2.70
C GLY A 99 -3.60 4.35 -3.09
N GLU A 100 -4.21 5.54 -3.24
CA GLU A 100 -5.66 5.70 -3.45
C GLU A 100 -6.16 4.88 -4.64
N ASN A 101 -5.49 4.98 -5.79
CA ASN A 101 -5.89 4.24 -6.99
C ASN A 101 -5.84 2.71 -6.79
N LEU A 102 -4.84 2.20 -6.08
CA LEU A 102 -4.77 0.77 -5.77
C LEU A 102 -5.88 0.36 -4.79
N ARG A 103 -6.11 1.17 -3.74
CA ARG A 103 -7.20 0.93 -2.79
C ARG A 103 -8.57 0.95 -3.49
N GLU A 104 -8.75 1.85 -4.46
CA GLU A 104 -9.95 1.92 -5.29
C GLU A 104 -10.15 0.65 -6.15
N ILE A 105 -9.09 0.15 -6.80
CA ILE A 105 -9.15 -1.10 -7.56
C ILE A 105 -9.58 -2.26 -6.65
N ILE A 106 -8.96 -2.37 -5.47
CA ILE A 106 -9.23 -3.47 -4.52
C ILE A 106 -10.65 -3.38 -3.97
N SER A 107 -11.09 -2.17 -3.55
CA SER A 107 -12.42 -1.96 -2.97
C SER A 107 -13.54 -2.16 -3.98
N ASN A 108 -13.42 -1.61 -5.20
CA ASN A 108 -14.43 -1.78 -6.26
C ASN A 108 -14.63 -3.25 -6.66
N ARG A 109 -13.58 -4.07 -6.55
CA ARG A 109 -13.61 -5.51 -6.83
C ARG A 109 -13.92 -6.36 -5.60
N LYS A 110 -14.05 -5.76 -4.41
CA LYS A 110 -14.13 -6.46 -3.12
C LYS A 110 -13.08 -7.56 -2.98
N ALA A 111 -11.87 -7.26 -3.44
CA ALA A 111 -10.83 -8.27 -3.67
C ALA A 111 -10.03 -8.62 -2.42
N LEU A 112 -10.13 -7.82 -1.34
CA LEU A 112 -9.31 -8.03 -0.16
C LEU A 112 -9.76 -9.30 0.58
N LYS A 113 -8.88 -10.30 0.65
CA LYS A 113 -9.17 -11.57 1.34
C LYS A 113 -8.52 -11.63 2.71
N LYS A 114 -7.25 -11.22 2.80
CA LYS A 114 -6.50 -11.29 4.05
C LYS A 114 -5.37 -10.27 4.10
N VAL A 115 -5.10 -9.75 5.29
CA VAL A 115 -3.95 -8.89 5.59
C VAL A 115 -3.26 -9.39 6.85
N VAL A 116 -1.93 -9.50 6.79
CA VAL A 116 -1.09 -9.57 7.98
C VAL A 116 -0.35 -8.24 8.10
N TYR A 117 -0.70 -7.46 9.11
CA TYR A 117 -0.20 -6.12 9.33
C TYR A 117 0.81 -6.11 10.48
N PHE A 118 2.09 -5.95 10.16
CA PHE A 118 3.18 -6.00 11.13
C PHE A 118 3.36 -4.71 11.94
N GLY A 119 2.55 -3.68 11.69
CA GLY A 119 2.71 -2.39 12.37
C GLY A 119 4.11 -1.81 12.14
N GLU A 120 4.76 -1.36 13.21
CA GLU A 120 6.12 -0.80 13.15
C GLU A 120 7.23 -1.85 13.33
N ASN A 121 6.88 -3.14 13.37
CA ASN A 121 7.88 -4.21 13.50
C ASN A 121 8.71 -4.31 12.21
N GLN A 122 10.04 -4.24 12.36
CA GLN A 122 10.98 -4.42 11.26
C GLN A 122 11.15 -5.91 10.95
N ILE A 123 10.60 -6.34 9.82
CA ILE A 123 10.66 -7.76 9.39
C ILE A 123 11.99 -8.09 8.72
N PHE A 124 12.64 -7.10 8.11
CA PHE A 124 13.88 -7.26 7.37
C PHE A 124 14.99 -6.41 7.98
N ASN A 125 16.08 -7.05 8.41
CA ASN A 125 17.19 -6.38 9.11
C ASN A 125 17.83 -5.20 8.34
N ASN A 126 17.75 -5.22 7.01
CA ASN A 126 18.39 -4.24 6.12
C ASN A 126 17.40 -3.30 5.42
N ALA A 127 16.12 -3.34 5.77
CA ALA A 127 15.11 -2.46 5.17
C ALA A 127 14.34 -1.75 6.25
N THR A 128 14.25 -0.43 6.17
CA THR A 128 13.44 0.41 7.09
C THR A 128 11.96 0.43 6.72
N THR A 129 11.55 -0.35 5.71
CA THR A 129 10.19 -0.32 5.21
C THR A 129 9.31 -1.20 6.07
N TYR A 130 8.29 -0.59 6.67
CA TYR A 130 7.26 -1.35 7.34
C TYR A 130 6.40 -2.11 6.33
N THR A 131 6.29 -3.42 6.53
CA THR A 131 5.68 -4.34 5.56
C THR A 131 4.33 -4.87 6.04
N CYS A 132 3.59 -5.47 5.11
CA CYS A 132 2.46 -6.33 5.36
C CYS A 132 2.50 -7.53 4.40
N LEU A 133 1.75 -8.58 4.75
CA LEU A 133 1.33 -9.59 3.79
C LEU A 133 -0.04 -9.21 3.27
N LEU A 134 -0.17 -9.00 1.97
CA LEU A 134 -1.42 -8.67 1.30
C LEU A 134 -1.88 -9.86 0.49
N PHE A 135 -3.11 -10.32 0.74
CA PHE A 135 -3.74 -11.37 -0.03
C PHE A 135 -5.02 -10.87 -0.68
N LEU A 136 -5.08 -10.98 -2.01
CA LEU A 136 -6.25 -10.60 -2.81
C LEU A 136 -6.82 -11.83 -3.51
N SER A 137 -8.14 -11.83 -3.69
CA SER A 137 -8.89 -12.80 -4.47
C SER A 137 -9.55 -12.09 -5.64
N ASN A 138 -9.60 -12.73 -6.81
CA ASN A 138 -10.38 -12.21 -7.93
C ASN A 138 -11.89 -12.51 -7.78
N GLU A 139 -12.24 -13.43 -6.87
CA GLU A 139 -13.62 -13.64 -6.42
C GLU A 139 -13.99 -12.57 -5.38
N GLU A 140 -15.19 -11.99 -5.50
CA GLU A 140 -15.67 -10.98 -4.54
C GLU A 140 -15.76 -11.54 -3.12
N GLN A 141 -15.26 -10.79 -2.15
CA GLN A 141 -15.33 -11.15 -0.74
C GLN A 141 -16.48 -10.40 -0.04
N ASN A 142 -17.12 -11.04 0.94
CA ASN A 142 -18.07 -10.38 1.85
C ASN A 142 -17.38 -9.84 3.11
N ASP A 143 -16.31 -10.51 3.52
CA ASP A 143 -15.47 -10.18 4.66
C ASP A 143 -14.00 -10.42 4.32
N PHE A 144 -13.11 -9.86 5.14
CA PHE A 144 -11.68 -10.13 5.03
C PHE A 144 -11.09 -10.43 6.40
N LYS A 145 -9.96 -11.14 6.39
CA LYS A 145 -9.23 -11.53 7.60
C LYS A 145 -8.08 -10.58 7.88
N LEU A 146 -8.00 -10.04 9.09
CA LEU A 146 -6.90 -9.21 9.53
C LEU A 146 -6.18 -9.88 10.69
N LEU A 147 -4.85 -9.90 10.62
CA LEU A 147 -3.99 -10.15 11.77
C LEU A 147 -3.09 -8.94 11.94
N ARG A 148 -3.11 -8.31 13.12
CA ARG A 148 -2.29 -7.14 13.46
C ARG A 148 -1.35 -7.50 14.61
N PHE A 149 -0.11 -7.03 14.52
CA PHE A 149 0.86 -7.13 15.60
C PHE A 149 1.08 -5.77 16.26
N ASP A 150 1.18 -5.78 17.59
CA ASP A 150 1.68 -4.67 18.37
C ASP A 150 3.19 -4.50 18.16
N GLU A 151 3.72 -3.34 18.51
CA GLU A 151 5.14 -3.02 18.38
C GLU A 151 6.03 -3.86 19.30
N ASN A 152 7.27 -4.12 18.84
CA ASN A 152 8.32 -4.82 19.60
C ASN A 152 7.94 -6.24 20.03
N VAL A 153 7.21 -6.95 19.18
CA VAL A 153 6.78 -8.33 19.41
C VAL A 153 7.67 -9.29 18.62
N ASP A 154 7.96 -10.47 19.18
CA ASP A 154 8.55 -11.56 18.39
C ASP A 154 7.52 -12.10 17.38
N ILE A 155 7.61 -11.59 16.16
CA ILE A 155 6.72 -11.93 15.05
C ILE A 155 6.83 -13.43 14.70
N LYS A 156 8.00 -14.04 14.81
CA LYS A 156 8.19 -15.44 14.37
C LYS A 156 7.39 -16.39 15.23
N GLU A 157 7.41 -16.18 16.54
CA GLU A 157 6.65 -16.98 17.49
C GLU A 157 5.15 -16.67 17.38
N LYS A 158 4.78 -15.39 17.49
CA LYS A 158 3.37 -15.01 17.54
C LYS A 158 2.61 -15.25 16.24
N LEU A 159 3.24 -15.26 15.07
CA LEU A 159 2.54 -15.46 13.80
C LEU A 159 1.81 -16.80 13.71
N PHE A 160 2.35 -17.86 14.32
CA PHE A 160 1.73 -19.17 14.29
C PHE A 160 0.65 -19.36 15.37
N GLU A 161 0.71 -18.58 16.45
CA GLU A 161 -0.23 -18.66 17.56
C GLU A 161 -1.42 -17.71 17.41
N SER A 162 -1.26 -16.66 16.61
CA SER A 162 -2.23 -15.59 16.50
C SER A 162 -3.42 -15.98 15.62
N THR A 163 -4.60 -15.51 16.02
CA THR A 163 -5.85 -15.71 15.30
C THR A 163 -6.19 -14.50 14.44
N PHE A 164 -6.76 -14.73 13.26
CA PHE A 164 -7.30 -13.65 12.44
C PHE A 164 -8.63 -13.17 12.99
N GLU A 165 -8.79 -11.85 13.00
CA GLU A 165 -10.07 -11.19 13.18
C GLU A 165 -10.77 -11.02 11.82
N THR A 166 -12.10 -11.11 11.80
CA THR A 166 -12.90 -10.96 10.58
C THR A 166 -13.58 -9.60 10.56
N PHE A 167 -13.43 -8.88 9.46
CA PHE A 167 -14.01 -7.56 9.24
C PHE A 167 -14.88 -7.54 7.98
N PRO A 168 -15.98 -6.77 7.95
CA PRO A 168 -16.80 -6.66 6.76
C PRO A 168 -16.03 -5.96 5.63
N ILE A 169 -16.15 -6.45 4.39
CA ILE A 169 -15.43 -5.88 3.24
C ILE A 169 -15.79 -4.41 2.98
N SER A 170 -16.95 -3.95 3.45
CA SER A 170 -17.48 -2.60 3.24
C SER A 170 -16.63 -1.49 3.87
N ILE A 171 -15.75 -1.81 4.82
CA ILE A 171 -14.82 -0.81 5.39
C ILE A 171 -13.63 -0.53 4.47
N ILE A 172 -13.41 -1.38 3.46
CA ILE A 172 -12.34 -1.24 2.47
C ILE A 172 -12.85 -0.33 1.36
N THR A 173 -12.36 0.91 1.34
CA THR A 173 -12.71 1.92 0.34
C THR A 173 -11.46 2.44 -0.37
N LYS A 174 -11.59 3.42 -1.27
CA LYS A 174 -10.44 4.14 -1.82
C LYS A 174 -9.72 5.04 -0.79
N ASP A 175 -10.41 5.41 0.28
CA ASP A 175 -9.86 6.24 1.35
C ASP A 175 -8.88 5.43 2.22
N ASN A 176 -8.29 6.07 3.22
CA ASN A 176 -7.29 5.43 4.08
C ASN A 176 -7.87 4.23 4.83
N TRP A 177 -7.19 3.10 4.72
CA TRP A 177 -7.50 1.89 5.46
C TRP A 177 -6.96 2.01 6.86
N ASN A 178 -7.84 2.38 7.78
CA ASN A 178 -7.52 2.40 9.18
C ASN A 178 -8.12 1.16 9.83
N PHE A 179 -7.26 0.18 10.09
CA PHE A 179 -7.60 -1.06 10.78
C PHE A 179 -7.73 -0.82 12.29
N TYR A 180 -8.67 0.05 12.65
CA TYR A 180 -9.05 0.31 14.03
C TYR A 180 -9.83 -0.87 14.59
N ASP A 181 -9.73 -1.08 15.90
CA ASP A 181 -10.63 -1.99 16.61
C ASP A 181 -12.09 -1.47 16.57
N ASN A 182 -13.03 -2.35 16.89
CA ASN A 182 -14.45 -2.03 16.85
C ASN A 182 -14.83 -0.85 17.78
N ASP A 183 -14.17 -0.72 18.93
CA ASP A 183 -14.41 0.36 19.89
C ASP A 183 -14.03 1.71 19.29
N THR A 184 -12.85 1.79 18.66
CA THR A 184 -12.35 2.99 17.98
C THR A 184 -13.21 3.32 16.75
N LEU A 185 -13.61 2.32 15.95
CA LEU A 185 -14.54 2.52 14.83
C LEU A 185 -15.87 3.12 15.32
N SER A 186 -16.42 2.62 16.44
CA SER A 186 -17.65 3.14 17.03
C SER A 186 -17.53 4.61 17.45
N ILE A 187 -16.36 5.02 17.96
CA ILE A 187 -16.08 6.41 18.33
C ILE A 187 -15.97 7.27 17.07
N ILE A 188 -15.26 6.80 16.05
CA ILE A 188 -15.10 7.52 14.79
C ILE A 188 -16.45 7.73 14.11
N ASP A 189 -17.32 6.72 14.09
CA ASP A 189 -18.66 6.86 13.51
C ASP A 189 -19.53 7.85 14.28
N LYS A 190 -19.41 7.91 15.61
CA LYS A 190 -20.05 8.98 16.41
C LYS A 190 -19.52 10.36 16.03
N LEU A 191 -18.21 10.50 15.82
CA LEU A 191 -17.57 11.77 15.42
C LEU A 191 -17.97 12.19 14.00
N LYS A 192 -18.06 11.24 13.05
CA LYS A 192 -18.48 11.50 11.67
C LYS A 192 -19.94 11.96 11.57
N ASN A 193 -20.80 11.45 12.46
CA ASN A 193 -22.21 11.83 12.54
C ASN A 193 -22.45 13.13 13.32
N TYR A 194 -21.38 13.76 13.83
CA TYR A 194 -21.50 15.04 14.51
C TYR A 194 -21.75 16.17 13.51
N LYS A 195 -22.70 17.06 13.84
CA LYS A 195 -23.24 18.05 12.89
C LYS A 195 -22.29 19.19 12.51
N ILE A 196 -21.29 19.45 13.33
CA ILE A 196 -20.38 20.59 13.17
C ILE A 196 -18.96 20.04 13.17
N VAL A 197 -18.28 20.18 12.03
CA VAL A 197 -16.86 19.84 11.90
C VAL A 197 -15.99 21.08 11.97
N LEU A 198 -14.69 20.91 12.20
CA LEU A 198 -13.74 22.04 12.29
C LEU A 198 -13.80 22.95 11.05
N LYS A 199 -14.00 22.36 9.87
CA LYS A 199 -14.16 23.07 8.59
C LYS A 199 -15.34 24.05 8.60
N ASP A 200 -16.40 23.79 9.37
CA ASP A 200 -17.59 24.64 9.41
C ASP A 200 -17.38 25.90 10.26
N ILE A 201 -16.45 25.84 11.23
CA ILE A 201 -16.19 26.93 12.18
C ILE A 201 -14.92 27.72 11.86
N THR A 202 -14.12 27.28 10.88
CA THR A 202 -12.93 27.99 10.43
C THR A 202 -12.99 28.35 8.96
N LYS A 203 -12.55 29.57 8.62
CA LYS A 203 -12.42 30.01 7.22
C LYS A 203 -11.18 29.45 6.55
N LYS A 204 -10.11 29.20 7.30
CA LYS A 204 -8.82 28.71 6.79
C LYS A 204 -8.07 27.92 7.87
N ILE A 205 -7.37 26.87 7.44
CA ILE A 205 -6.36 26.18 8.22
C ILE A 205 -5.04 26.43 7.49
N PHE A 206 -4.04 26.93 8.20
CA PHE A 206 -2.72 27.19 7.63
C PHE A 206 -1.64 26.63 8.55
N GLN A 207 -0.59 26.11 7.95
CA GLN A 207 0.66 25.87 8.66
C GLN A 207 1.18 27.22 9.15
N GLY A 208 1.70 27.29 10.38
CA GLY A 208 2.31 28.52 10.91
C GLY A 208 3.52 28.97 10.08
N ILE A 209 4.25 29.98 10.57
CA ILE A 209 5.47 30.45 9.89
C ILE A 209 6.49 29.31 9.87
N ALA A 210 6.81 28.80 8.67
CA ALA A 210 7.92 27.91 8.43
C ALA A 210 9.14 28.74 8.03
N THR A 211 10.04 28.98 8.98
CA THR A 211 11.20 29.87 8.76
C THR A 211 12.32 29.21 7.96
N SER A 212 12.35 27.88 7.92
CA SER A 212 13.46 27.07 7.36
C SER A 212 14.85 27.49 7.88
N ALA A 213 14.89 28.24 8.99
CA ALA A 213 16.10 28.78 9.60
C ALA A 213 16.52 27.88 10.76
N ASP A 214 16.63 26.59 10.48
CA ASP A 214 16.92 25.57 11.49
C ASP A 214 18.20 25.92 12.26
N ASP A 215 19.21 26.47 11.60
CA ASP A 215 20.46 26.94 12.23
C ASP A 215 20.27 28.02 13.31
N ILE A 216 19.18 28.79 13.25
CA ILE A 216 18.87 29.86 14.21
C ILE A 216 18.02 29.33 15.36
N TYR A 217 17.10 28.41 15.07
CA TYR A 217 16.05 27.99 16.00
C TYR A 217 16.29 26.61 16.63
N VAL A 218 17.22 25.80 16.11
CA VAL A 218 17.63 24.53 16.71
C VAL A 218 18.63 24.81 17.82
N LEU A 219 18.14 24.85 19.06
CA LEU A 219 18.99 24.82 20.26
C LEU A 219 19.66 23.45 20.37
N GLN A 220 20.98 23.39 20.20
CA GLN A 220 21.75 22.22 20.60
C GLN A 220 21.63 22.05 22.13
N GLY A 221 21.04 20.93 22.55
CA GLY A 221 20.91 20.59 23.96
C GLY A 221 22.27 20.61 24.67
N TRP A 222 22.28 21.09 25.92
CA TRP A 222 23.49 21.27 26.71
C TRP A 222 24.23 19.93 26.86
N LYS A 223 25.52 19.89 26.51
CA LYS A 223 26.41 18.81 26.95
C LYS A 223 26.43 18.84 28.47
N LYS A 224 26.03 17.73 29.09
CA LYS A 224 26.25 17.49 30.52
C LYS A 224 27.77 17.55 30.75
N ILE A 225 28.24 18.65 31.34
CA ILE A 225 29.61 18.74 31.85
C ILE A 225 29.69 17.68 32.95
N MET A 226 30.32 16.55 32.65
CA MET A 226 30.77 15.63 33.69
C MET A 226 32.12 16.13 34.17
N GLU A 227 32.10 17.00 35.18
CA GLU A 227 33.23 17.22 36.07
C GLU A 227 32.96 16.45 37.37
N LEU A 228 33.69 15.35 37.54
CA LEU A 228 34.60 15.08 38.67
C LEU A 228 35.27 13.72 38.44
#